data_AF-A0A2N2CX29-F1
#
_entry.id   AF-A0A2N2CX29-F1
#
_cell.length_a   1.000
_cell.length_b   1.000
_cell.length_c   1.000
_cell.angle_alpha   90.00
_cell.angle_beta   90.00
_cell.angle_gamma   90.00
#
_symmetry.space_group_name_H-M   'P 1'
#
loop_
_entity.id
_entity.type
_entity.pdbx_description
1 polymer ?
#
loop_
_entity_poly.entity_id
_entity_poly.type
_entity_poly.pdbx_seq_one_letter_code
_entity_poly.pdbx_strand_id
1 'polypeptide(L)'
;MDLSFLGIASNPITVFTKKDKADYLRDPADIDDGIRELVDAINATPVFFSMSACQGFLIEDEREDHCPETYVDFYVTDEQYQLARLLLASLTSKFSASIDCKVVYEADFDVIGEDEIVANGMVKLRHSIELYELPPDLMKTTYQELVNHIRKFGEAATKTV
;
A
#
# COMPACT_ATOMS: atom_id res chain seq x y z
N MET A 1 -4.88 26.02 19.19
CA MET A 1 -6.11 25.85 18.39
C MET A 1 -7.03 24.97 19.20
N ASP A 2 -8.26 25.42 19.49
CA ASP A 2 -9.25 24.58 20.17
C ASP A 2 -9.85 23.61 19.15
N LEU A 3 -9.70 22.31 19.41
CA LEU A 3 -10.15 21.23 18.53
C LEU A 3 -11.28 20.41 19.17
N SER A 4 -11.89 20.91 20.26
CA SER A 4 -12.96 20.23 20.99
C SER A 4 -14.18 19.88 20.12
N PHE A 5 -14.47 20.67 19.09
CA PHE A 5 -15.56 20.42 18.14
C PHE A 5 -15.41 19.11 17.35
N LEU A 6 -14.20 18.55 17.27
CA LEU A 6 -13.95 17.27 16.60
C LEU A 6 -14.52 16.07 17.38
N GLY A 7 -14.86 16.24 18.66
CA GLY A 7 -15.46 15.17 19.47
C GLY A 7 -14.56 13.95 19.72
N ILE A 8 -13.26 14.06 19.44
CA ILE A 8 -12.26 12.99 19.60
C ILE A 8 -11.44 13.18 20.88
N ALA A 9 -11.38 12.15 21.72
CA ALA A 9 -10.61 12.17 22.97
C ALA A 9 -9.14 11.74 22.79
N SER A 10 -8.84 11.03 21.70
CA SER A 10 -7.52 10.47 21.37
C SER A 10 -7.28 10.50 19.86
N ASN A 11 -6.07 10.13 19.44
CA ASN A 11 -5.74 9.94 18.03
C ASN A 11 -6.68 8.88 17.42
N PRO A 12 -7.48 9.22 16.38
CA PRO A 12 -8.40 8.27 15.75
C PRO A 12 -7.72 7.41 14.68
N ILE A 13 -6.40 7.54 14.49
CA ILE A 13 -5.66 6.75 13.51
C ILE A 13 -5.18 5.43 14.11
N THR A 14 -5.46 4.31 13.43
CA THR A 14 -4.94 2.99 13.78
C THR A 14 -3.41 2.97 13.62
N VAL A 15 -2.72 2.62 14.69
CA VAL A 15 -1.26 2.50 14.71
C VAL A 15 -0.88 1.03 14.57
N PHE A 16 -0.35 0.68 13.40
CA PHE A 16 0.21 -0.65 13.18
C PHE A 16 1.60 -0.75 13.80
N THR A 17 1.94 -1.95 14.25
CA THR A 17 3.20 -2.29 14.88
C THR A 17 3.99 -3.25 13.99
N LYS A 18 5.28 -3.45 14.32
CA LYS A 18 6.09 -4.50 13.67
C LYS A 18 5.52 -5.90 13.83
N LYS A 19 4.75 -6.15 14.90
CA LYS A 19 4.07 -7.42 15.10
C LYS A 19 2.96 -7.60 14.07
N ASP A 20 2.14 -6.56 13.84
CA ASP A 20 1.08 -6.61 12.85
C ASP A 20 1.65 -6.88 11.45
N LYS A 21 2.74 -6.20 11.08
CA LYS A 21 3.48 -6.50 9.85
C LYS A 21 3.90 -7.98 9.77
N ALA A 22 4.50 -8.53 10.83
CA ALA A 22 4.94 -9.93 10.83
C ALA A 22 3.76 -10.91 10.72
N ASP A 23 2.61 -10.55 11.28
CA ASP A 23 1.39 -11.36 11.22
C ASP A 23 0.77 -11.32 9.82
N TYR A 24 0.68 -10.15 9.18
CA TYR A 24 0.16 -10.00 7.81
C TYR A 24 1.05 -10.65 6.75
N LEU A 25 2.38 -10.61 6.92
CA LEU A 25 3.30 -11.18 5.94
C LEU A 25 3.52 -12.70 6.10
N ARG A 26 2.79 -13.36 7.02
CA ARG A 26 2.97 -14.77 7.32
C ARG A 26 2.47 -15.69 6.20
N ASP A 27 1.45 -15.27 5.45
CA ASP A 27 0.87 -16.05 4.36
C ASP A 27 0.88 -15.27 3.03
N PRO A 28 2.02 -15.22 2.33
CA PRO A 28 2.16 -14.46 1.09
C PRO A 28 1.66 -15.22 -0.15
N ALA A 29 1.01 -16.38 0.02
CA ALA A 29 0.58 -17.23 -1.10
C ALA A 29 -0.51 -16.58 -1.96
N ASP A 30 -1.30 -15.69 -1.38
CA ASP A 30 -2.46 -15.04 -2.05
C ASP A 30 -2.08 -13.87 -2.96
N ILE A 31 -0.77 -13.57 -3.12
CA ILE A 31 -0.31 -12.51 -4.00
C ILE A 31 -0.13 -13.04 -5.42
N ASP A 32 -0.89 -12.47 -6.33
CA ASP A 32 -0.75 -12.58 -7.77
C ASP A 32 0.70 -12.47 -8.30
N ASP A 33 1.13 -13.41 -9.14
CA ASP A 33 2.52 -13.48 -9.62
C ASP A 33 2.97 -12.23 -10.41
N GLY A 34 2.08 -11.61 -11.19
CA GLY A 34 2.39 -10.42 -11.99
C GLY A 34 2.67 -9.17 -11.15
N ILE A 35 2.07 -9.05 -9.96
CA ILE A 35 2.26 -7.92 -9.05
C ILE A 35 3.24 -8.22 -7.91
N ARG A 36 3.60 -9.50 -7.72
CA ARG A 36 4.44 -9.98 -6.62
C ARG A 36 5.75 -9.23 -6.48
N GLU A 37 6.44 -8.92 -7.58
CA GLU A 37 7.73 -8.22 -7.51
C GLU A 37 7.60 -6.81 -6.90
N LEU A 38 6.51 -6.11 -7.20
CA LEU A 38 6.20 -4.80 -6.64
C LEU A 38 5.81 -4.90 -5.16
N VAL A 39 4.98 -5.88 -4.82
CA VAL A 39 4.58 -6.17 -3.43
C VAL A 39 5.80 -6.50 -2.56
N ASP A 40 6.68 -7.38 -3.04
CA ASP A 40 7.90 -7.77 -2.32
C ASP A 40 8.85 -6.57 -2.13
N ALA A 41 8.97 -5.69 -3.13
CA ALA A 41 9.78 -4.48 -3.00
C ALA A 41 9.25 -3.54 -1.90
N ILE A 42 7.93 -3.42 -1.76
CA ILE A 42 7.30 -2.64 -0.69
C ILE A 42 7.53 -3.31 0.67
N ASN A 43 7.25 -4.61 0.77
CA ASN A 43 7.38 -5.39 2.02
C ASN A 43 8.81 -5.48 2.56
N ALA A 44 9.80 -5.43 1.66
CA ALA A 44 11.21 -5.36 2.02
C ALA A 44 11.58 -4.04 2.74
N THR A 45 10.78 -2.97 2.60
CA THR A 45 10.99 -1.75 3.37
C THR A 45 10.62 -2.00 4.84
N PRO A 46 11.51 -1.74 5.83
CA PRO A 46 11.34 -2.23 7.20
C PRO A 46 9.98 -1.91 7.84
N VAL A 47 9.44 -0.74 7.55
CA VAL A 47 8.24 -0.19 8.21
C VAL A 47 6.98 -0.23 7.33
N PHE A 48 7.05 -0.81 6.14
CA PHE A 48 5.90 -0.96 5.25
C PHE A 48 5.46 -2.42 5.16
N PHE A 49 4.17 -2.64 4.94
CA PHE A 49 3.63 -3.95 4.62
C PHE A 49 2.37 -3.82 3.76
N SER A 50 2.23 -4.67 2.76
CA SER A 50 1.06 -4.76 1.90
C SER A 50 -0.02 -5.61 2.57
N MET A 51 -1.29 -5.21 2.44
CA MET A 51 -2.42 -6.07 2.80
C MET A 51 -3.30 -6.42 1.59
N SER A 52 -3.29 -5.59 0.57
CA SER A 52 -4.11 -5.77 -0.62
C SER A 52 -3.31 -5.40 -1.86
N ALA A 53 -3.40 -6.22 -2.89
CA ALA A 53 -2.84 -5.94 -4.20
C ALA A 53 -3.73 -6.60 -5.24
N CYS A 54 -3.75 -6.03 -6.44
CA CYS A 54 -4.43 -6.60 -7.59
C CYS A 54 -3.54 -6.40 -8.80
N GLN A 55 -3.38 -7.44 -9.61
CA GLN A 55 -2.57 -7.35 -10.83
C GLN A 55 -3.35 -6.85 -12.05
N GLY A 56 -4.69 -6.80 -12.00
CA GLY A 56 -5.58 -6.29 -13.04
C GLY A 56 -5.15 -6.57 -14.48
N PHE A 57 -4.88 -5.51 -15.26
CA PHE A 57 -4.52 -5.64 -16.68
C PHE A 57 -3.15 -6.30 -16.95
N LEU A 58 -2.39 -6.68 -15.91
CA LEU A 58 -1.18 -7.52 -16.08
C LEU A 58 -1.51 -8.95 -16.50
N ILE A 59 -2.77 -9.39 -16.44
CA ILE A 59 -3.26 -10.66 -17.00
C ILE A 59 -4.14 -10.34 -18.20
N GLU A 60 -3.61 -10.47 -19.42
CA GLU A 60 -4.41 -10.23 -20.64
C GLU A 60 -5.59 -11.21 -20.74
N ASP A 61 -5.40 -12.47 -20.31
CA ASP A 61 -6.38 -13.56 -20.45
C ASP A 61 -7.55 -13.48 -19.44
N GLU A 62 -7.38 -12.78 -18.31
CA GLU A 62 -8.39 -12.67 -17.24
C GLU A 62 -8.96 -11.25 -17.12
N ARG A 63 -8.73 -10.41 -18.14
CA ARG A 63 -9.07 -8.97 -18.15
C ARG A 63 -10.56 -8.68 -17.89
N GLU A 64 -11.47 -9.60 -18.22
CA GLU A 64 -12.92 -9.45 -17.99
C GLU A 64 -13.39 -10.06 -16.66
N ASP A 65 -12.62 -10.99 -16.08
CA ASP A 65 -12.98 -11.75 -14.86
C ASP A 65 -12.23 -11.27 -13.61
N HIS A 66 -11.20 -10.45 -13.79
CA HIS A 66 -10.38 -9.88 -12.72
C HIS A 66 -10.64 -8.38 -12.54
N CYS A 67 -10.31 -7.81 -11.37
CA CYS A 67 -10.44 -6.38 -11.14
C CYS A 67 -9.63 -5.59 -12.18
N PRO A 68 -10.20 -4.55 -12.84
CA PRO A 68 -9.55 -3.87 -13.96
C PRO A 68 -8.33 -3.03 -13.54
N GLU A 69 -8.16 -2.78 -12.25
CA GLU A 69 -7.13 -1.92 -11.69
C GLU A 69 -5.91 -2.73 -11.25
N THR A 70 -4.73 -2.27 -11.64
CA THR A 70 -3.46 -2.81 -11.11
C THR A 70 -2.99 -1.90 -9.99
N TYR A 71 -2.96 -2.40 -8.75
CA TYR A 71 -2.58 -1.59 -7.60
C TYR A 71 -1.87 -2.39 -6.51
N VAL A 72 -1.12 -1.67 -5.67
CA VAL A 72 -0.62 -2.19 -4.40
C VAL A 72 -0.94 -1.21 -3.29
N ASP A 73 -1.69 -1.69 -2.30
CA ASP A 73 -1.94 -0.98 -1.07
C ASP A 73 -1.00 -1.46 0.03
N PHE A 74 -0.49 -0.50 0.81
CA PHE A 74 0.37 -0.76 1.94
C PHE A 74 0.07 0.15 3.13
N TYR A 75 0.46 -0.34 4.29
CA TYR A 75 0.31 0.32 5.57
C TYR A 75 1.69 0.49 6.20
N VAL A 76 1.74 1.33 7.24
CA VAL A 76 2.98 1.80 7.84
C VAL A 76 2.99 1.48 9.32
N THR A 77 4.06 0.86 9.80
CA THR A 77 4.27 0.57 11.22
C THR A 77 4.88 1.76 11.97
N ASP A 78 4.64 1.81 13.28
CA ASP A 78 5.31 2.72 14.21
C ASP A 78 5.24 4.20 13.79
N GLU A 79 4.11 4.60 13.20
CA GLU A 79 3.79 5.96 12.75
C GLU A 79 4.83 6.58 11.79
N GLN A 80 5.59 5.75 11.06
CA GLN A 80 6.61 6.20 10.10
C GLN A 80 6.02 6.78 8.80
N TYR A 81 4.87 7.45 8.87
CA TYR A 81 4.09 7.95 7.74
C TYR A 81 4.88 8.93 6.86
N GLN A 82 5.88 9.61 7.41
CA GLN A 82 6.75 10.48 6.62
C GLN A 82 7.54 9.71 5.56
N LEU A 83 8.01 8.49 5.87
CA LEU A 83 8.71 7.66 4.88
C LEU A 83 7.78 7.25 3.74
N ALA A 84 6.54 6.87 4.05
CA ALA A 84 5.57 6.53 3.02
C ALA A 84 5.24 7.74 2.13
N ARG A 85 5.06 8.93 2.72
CA ARG A 85 4.85 10.18 1.96
C ARG A 85 6.03 10.53 1.06
N LEU A 86 7.27 10.33 1.53
CA LEU A 86 8.47 10.54 0.73
C LEU A 86 8.55 9.57 -0.45
N LEU A 87 8.24 8.29 -0.22
CA LEU A 87 8.16 7.30 -1.29
C LEU A 87 7.12 7.73 -2.33
N LEU A 88 5.87 7.92 -1.92
CA LEU A 88 4.76 8.28 -2.83
C LEU A 88 5.05 9.58 -3.60
N ALA A 89 5.58 10.61 -2.94
CA ALA A 89 5.95 11.86 -3.61
C ALA A 89 7.08 11.65 -4.65
N SER A 90 8.08 10.82 -4.33
CA SER A 90 9.16 10.50 -5.26
C SER A 90 8.67 9.72 -6.48
N LEU A 91 7.73 8.79 -6.27
CA LEU A 91 7.12 8.01 -7.33
C LEU A 91 6.27 8.89 -8.24
N THR A 92 5.37 9.68 -7.65
CA THR A 92 4.50 10.62 -8.39
C THR A 92 5.33 11.61 -9.22
N SER A 93 6.41 12.15 -8.64
CA SER A 93 7.32 13.08 -9.33
C SER A 93 8.02 12.43 -10.53
N LYS A 94 8.39 11.15 -10.42
CA LYS A 94 9.14 10.44 -11.46
C LYS A 94 8.26 9.85 -12.56
N PHE A 95 7.17 9.20 -12.19
CA PHE A 95 6.33 8.42 -13.11
C PHE A 95 5.09 9.20 -13.57
N SER A 96 4.70 10.26 -12.85
CA SER A 96 3.64 11.19 -13.22
C SER A 96 2.40 10.46 -13.75
N ALA A 97 2.01 10.70 -15.01
CA ALA A 97 0.80 10.18 -15.63
C ALA A 97 0.74 8.64 -15.78
N SER A 98 1.81 7.91 -15.45
CA SER A 98 1.84 6.44 -15.52
C SER A 98 1.27 5.76 -14.27
N ILE A 99 1.19 6.48 -13.15
CA ILE A 99 0.72 5.93 -11.86
C ILE A 99 -0.14 6.96 -11.13
N ASP A 100 -0.97 6.49 -10.20
CA ASP A 100 -1.55 7.31 -9.15
C ASP A 100 -1.02 6.88 -7.79
N CYS A 101 -0.75 7.85 -6.92
CA CYS A 101 -0.25 7.61 -5.58
C CYS A 101 -1.11 8.40 -4.60
N LYS A 102 -1.75 7.71 -3.66
CA LYS A 102 -2.69 8.36 -2.75
C LYS A 102 -2.65 7.79 -1.33
N VAL A 103 -3.15 8.59 -0.40
CA VAL A 103 -3.41 8.18 0.98
C VAL A 103 -4.91 8.20 1.18
N VAL A 104 -5.49 7.06 1.51
CA VAL A 104 -6.91 6.87 1.75
C VAL A 104 -7.15 6.69 3.24
N TYR A 105 -8.13 7.43 3.75
CA TYR A 105 -8.64 7.29 5.11
C TYR A 105 -9.74 6.23 5.09
N GLU A 106 -9.45 5.06 5.64
CA GLU A 106 -10.32 3.89 5.62
C GLU A 106 -10.85 3.60 7.02
N ALA A 107 -12.15 3.34 7.18
CA ALA A 107 -12.71 2.96 8.46
C ALA A 107 -12.09 1.64 8.95
N ASP A 108 -11.78 1.56 10.24
CA ASP A 108 -11.33 0.33 10.88
C ASP A 108 -12.50 -0.37 11.58
N PHE A 109 -12.37 -1.69 11.71
CA PHE A 109 -13.42 -2.57 12.19
C PHE A 109 -12.88 -3.63 13.14
N ASP A 110 -13.65 -3.91 14.19
CA ASP A 110 -13.42 -5.07 15.03
C ASP A 110 -14.20 -6.26 14.48
N VAL A 111 -13.54 -7.42 14.40
CA VAL A 111 -14.19 -8.70 14.06
C VAL A 111 -14.85 -9.23 15.33
N ILE A 112 -16.17 -9.32 15.33
CA ILE A 112 -16.99 -9.73 16.49
C ILE A 112 -17.67 -11.09 16.28
N GLY A 113 -17.56 -11.66 15.08
CA GLY A 113 -18.06 -12.98 14.70
C GLY A 113 -17.43 -13.46 13.40
N GLU A 114 -17.82 -14.64 12.93
CA GLU A 114 -17.25 -15.28 11.72
C GLU A 114 -17.43 -14.41 10.46
N ASP A 115 -18.59 -13.74 10.33
CA ASP A 115 -18.92 -12.83 9.23
C ASP A 115 -19.40 -11.46 9.72
N GLU A 116 -19.10 -11.11 10.98
CA GLU A 116 -19.59 -9.88 11.61
C GLU A 116 -18.44 -8.95 11.97
N ILE A 117 -18.51 -7.73 11.43
CA ILE A 117 -17.60 -6.64 11.74
C ILE A 117 -18.38 -5.42 12.26
N VAL A 118 -17.79 -4.69 13.20
CA VAL A 118 -18.35 -3.45 13.73
C VAL A 118 -17.32 -2.33 13.64
N ALA A 119 -17.74 -1.15 13.20
CA ALA A 119 -16.85 0.01 13.15
C ALA A 119 -16.38 0.36 14.57
N ASN A 120 -15.07 0.42 14.77
CA ASN A 120 -14.48 0.69 16.08
C ASN A 120 -14.17 2.19 16.31
N GLY A 121 -14.51 3.03 15.32
CA GLY A 121 -14.29 4.47 15.35
C GLY A 121 -12.86 4.89 15.01
N MET A 122 -11.98 3.95 14.70
CA MET A 122 -10.62 4.21 14.23
C MET A 122 -10.55 4.25 12.70
N VAL A 123 -9.45 4.79 12.19
CA VAL A 123 -9.20 4.97 10.76
C VAL A 123 -7.82 4.45 10.41
N LYS A 124 -7.74 3.56 9.42
CA LYS A 124 -6.47 3.14 8.82
C LYS A 124 -6.04 4.14 7.75
N LEU A 125 -4.73 4.40 7.69
CA LEU A 125 -4.12 5.16 6.60
C LEU A 125 -3.57 4.19 5.55
N ARG A 126 -4.40 3.91 4.54
CA ARG A 126 -4.02 3.07 3.39
C ARG A 126 -3.23 3.91 2.40
N HIS A 127 -2.00 3.50 2.10
CA HIS A 127 -1.16 4.13 1.09
C HIS A 127 -1.25 3.28 -0.16
N SER A 128 -1.53 3.89 -1.31
CA SER A 128 -1.81 3.17 -2.54
C SER A 128 -0.90 3.62 -3.67
N ILE A 129 -0.44 2.67 -4.48
CA ILE A 129 0.21 2.88 -5.76
C ILE A 129 -0.63 2.15 -6.81
N GLU A 130 -1.31 2.91 -7.65
CA GLU A 130 -2.13 2.40 -8.75
C GLU A 130 -1.37 2.63 -10.06
N LEU A 131 -1.34 1.62 -10.92
CA LEU A 131 -0.71 1.68 -12.23
C LEU A 131 -1.80 1.87 -13.27
N TYR A 132 -1.61 2.83 -14.17
CA TYR A 132 -2.51 2.99 -15.32
C TYR A 132 -2.12 2.04 -16.45
N GLU A 133 -3.10 1.62 -17.25
CA GLU A 133 -2.83 0.83 -18.45
C GLU A 133 -2.00 1.65 -19.43
N LEU A 134 -0.87 1.07 -19.86
CA LEU A 134 0.07 1.66 -20.81
C LEU A 134 0.29 0.68 -21.96
N PRO A 135 0.80 1.14 -23.12
CA PRO A 135 1.26 0.23 -24.17
C PRO A 135 2.23 -0.83 -23.61
N PRO A 136 2.15 -2.11 -24.02
CA PRO A 136 2.83 -3.22 -23.33
C PRO A 136 4.33 -3.03 -23.07
N ASP A 137 5.08 -2.55 -24.06
CA ASP A 137 6.52 -2.28 -23.92
C ASP A 137 6.82 -1.17 -22.88
N LEU A 138 5.97 -0.14 -22.86
CA LEU A 138 6.08 0.96 -21.90
C LEU A 138 5.65 0.51 -20.51
N MET A 139 4.62 -0.33 -20.41
CA MET A 139 4.15 -0.90 -19.17
C MET A 139 5.24 -1.73 -18.50
N LYS A 140 5.84 -2.67 -19.24
CA LYS A 140 6.94 -3.50 -18.75
C LYS A 140 8.11 -2.68 -18.25
N THR A 141 8.51 -1.65 -19.01
CA THR A 141 9.63 -0.78 -18.63
C THR A 141 9.30 0.03 -17.38
N THR A 142 8.11 0.65 -17.34
CA THR A 142 7.62 1.46 -16.22
C THR A 142 7.52 0.63 -14.95
N TYR A 143 6.96 -0.57 -15.04
CA TYR A 143 6.85 -1.51 -13.92
C TYR A 143 8.23 -1.84 -13.33
N GLN A 144 9.21 -2.20 -14.17
CA GLN A 144 10.53 -2.54 -13.68
C GLN A 144 11.25 -1.34 -13.06
N GLU A 145 11.10 -0.15 -13.63
CA GLU A 145 11.65 1.07 -13.06
C GLU A 145 11.01 1.44 -11.72
N LEU A 146 9.70 1.21 -11.57
CA LEU A 146 8.94 1.42 -10.33
C LEU A 146 9.47 0.50 -9.22
N VAL A 147 9.53 -0.81 -9.49
CA VAL A 147 10.08 -1.81 -8.58
C VAL A 147 11.50 -1.44 -8.15
N ASN A 148 12.37 -1.10 -9.11
CA ASN A 148 13.75 -0.73 -8.84
C ASN A 148 13.87 0.54 -8.00
N HIS A 149 12.98 1.51 -8.21
CA HIS A 149 12.95 2.74 -7.42
C HIS A 149 12.56 2.47 -5.97
N ILE A 150 11.54 1.63 -5.75
CA ILE A 150 11.08 1.23 -4.41
C ILE A 150 12.17 0.43 -3.68
N ARG A 151 12.86 -0.50 -4.36
CA ARG A 151 13.99 -1.25 -3.76
C ARG A 151 15.10 -0.31 -3.26
N LYS A 152 15.53 0.64 -4.11
CA LYS A 152 16.53 1.65 -3.73
C LYS A 152 16.06 2.51 -2.56
N PHE A 153 14.78 2.86 -2.53
CA PHE A 153 14.19 3.57 -1.40
C PHE A 153 14.25 2.72 -0.12
N GLY A 154 13.84 1.45 -0.17
CA GLY A 154 13.88 0.54 0.98
C GLY A 154 15.28 0.35 1.55
N GLU A 155 16.30 0.22 0.69
CA GLU A 155 17.71 0.17 1.09
C GLU A 155 18.17 1.44 1.81
N ALA A 156 17.72 2.61 1.33
CA ALA A 156 18.04 3.89 1.95
C ALA A 156 17.29 4.09 3.30
N ALA A 157 16.02 3.69 3.35
CA ALA A 157 15.19 3.77 4.55
C ALA A 157 15.74 2.88 5.68
N THR A 158 16.25 1.69 5.34
CA THR A 158 16.85 0.77 6.33
C THR A 158 18.07 1.37 7.04
N LYS A 159 18.78 2.31 6.42
CA LYS A 159 19.92 3.00 7.04
C LYS A 159 19.50 4.15 7.98
N THR A 160 18.23 4.52 7.95
CA THR A 160 17.68 5.71 8.63
C THR A 160 16.80 5.34 9.82
N VAL A 161 16.21 4.14 9.81
CA VAL A 161 15.29 3.61 10.84
C VAL A 161 16.03 2.76 11.86
#